data_AF-A0A9P8FDM8-F1
#
_entry.id   AF-A0A9P8FDM8-F1
#
_cell.length_a   1.000
_cell.length_b   1.000
_cell.length_c   1.000
_cell.angle_alpha   90.00
_cell.angle_beta   90.00
_cell.angle_gamma   90.00
#
_symmetry.space_group_name_H-M   'P 1'
#
loop_
_entity.id
_entity.type
_entity.pdbx_description
1 polymer ?
#
loop_
_entity_poly.entity_id
_entity_poly.type
_entity_poly.pdbx_seq_one_letter_code
_entity_poly.pdbx_strand_id
1 'polypeptide(L)'
;MLRNGIIHIERTQTLNRALAKAPRAVRRVGRRGYASEEEGKSFKGQLYDSTAQRLQRERADQLRFAEIRAAQKSSGGSPVWMVPLVLLTGALGGYIAGQQAPADPAPTSTLPLAAAHPPKHNIAPTNLEAAWTDFRDIVGQDNISTEASDLSSHSGSEWSSYPAHPGDQPFCVIRPASTEQVSEIMKVCHRRRIPVTPYSGGTSLEGHFASTRGGVCIDFSRMDKILKLNKDDLDIVVQPAVGWESLNEELADHNLFFPPDPGPGAMIGGMVGTGCSGTNAYRYGTMKDWVLSLTVVLADGTIVKTKQRPRKSSAGYDLTRVFIGSEGTLGLVTEATLKVTVKPQNTSVAVCTFSSVREAANAVFKVVGEGVPIAAIELLDDVQMRCINDAGQTSRSWKEAPTLFFKFSGTATSVKEHIAIVQKLAKSSGSKTFEFAK
;
A
#
# COMPACT_ATOMS: atom_id res chain seq x y z
N MET A 1 -14.71 -9.68 40.28
CA MET A 1 -13.89 -10.37 41.30
C MET A 1 -12.57 -10.76 40.68
N LEU A 2 -11.50 -10.10 41.13
CA LEU A 2 -10.10 -10.35 40.79
C LEU A 2 -9.53 -11.52 41.61
N ARG A 3 -8.36 -12.00 41.18
CA ARG A 3 -7.35 -12.86 41.87
C ARG A 3 -7.42 -14.34 41.51
N ASN A 4 -6.32 -15.08 41.33
CA ASN A 4 -4.87 -14.81 41.29
C ASN A 4 -4.24 -16.12 40.78
N GLY A 5 -3.21 -16.04 39.93
CA GLY A 5 -2.38 -17.19 39.55
C GLY A 5 -0.93 -16.74 39.38
N ILE A 6 -0.16 -16.85 40.45
CA ILE A 6 1.20 -16.33 40.61
C ILE A 6 2.22 -17.30 40.02
N ILE A 7 3.23 -16.68 39.41
CA ILE A 7 4.47 -17.19 38.82
C ILE A 7 5.39 -17.83 39.88
N HIS A 8 6.04 -18.95 39.57
CA HIS A 8 7.25 -19.38 40.26
C HIS A 8 8.42 -19.52 39.28
N ILE A 9 9.43 -18.67 39.49
CA ILE A 9 10.76 -18.70 38.90
C ILE A 9 11.69 -19.29 39.96
N GLU A 10 12.50 -20.29 39.61
CA GLU A 10 13.74 -20.59 40.34
C GLU A 10 14.91 -20.67 39.36
N ARG A 11 15.94 -19.88 39.68
CA ARG A 11 17.27 -19.79 39.07
C ARG A 11 18.27 -20.31 40.09
N THR A 12 19.34 -20.96 39.62
CA THR A 12 20.69 -21.23 40.18
C THR A 12 21.04 -22.73 40.06
N GLN A 13 22.24 -23.21 39.73
CA GLN A 13 23.57 -22.61 39.60
C GLN A 13 24.52 -23.62 38.88
N THR A 14 25.40 -23.10 38.02
CA THR A 14 26.82 -23.47 37.77
C THR A 14 27.29 -24.91 37.47
N LEU A 15 27.94 -25.00 36.30
CA LEU A 15 29.00 -25.94 35.88
C LEU A 15 30.16 -26.07 36.89
N ASN A 16 30.66 -27.30 37.14
CA ASN A 16 31.98 -27.79 36.68
C ASN A 16 32.48 -29.02 37.48
N ARG A 17 33.30 -29.84 36.77
CA ARG A 17 34.21 -30.91 37.24
C ARG A 17 33.63 -32.31 37.48
N ALA A 18 34.04 -33.26 36.62
CA ALA A 18 34.78 -34.45 37.04
C ALA A 18 35.40 -35.17 35.83
N LEU A 19 36.73 -35.07 35.71
CA LEU A 19 37.55 -35.89 34.81
C LEU A 19 37.70 -37.30 35.39
N ALA A 20 37.51 -38.29 34.52
CA ALA A 20 37.51 -39.71 34.83
C ALA A 20 38.89 -40.24 35.26
N LYS A 21 38.87 -41.15 36.25
CA LYS A 21 39.98 -41.98 36.73
C LYS A 21 40.20 -43.18 35.79
N ALA A 22 41.45 -43.54 35.54
CA ALA A 22 41.88 -44.87 35.09
C ALA A 22 42.99 -45.42 36.02
N PRO A 23 43.12 -46.76 36.19
CA PRO A 23 43.63 -47.34 37.43
C PRO A 23 45.12 -47.72 37.45
N ARG A 24 45.60 -47.91 38.69
CA ARG A 24 46.95 -48.30 39.14
C ARG A 24 47.43 -49.65 38.59
N ALA A 25 48.68 -49.69 38.12
CA ALA A 25 49.46 -50.91 37.93
C ALA A 25 50.41 -51.16 39.13
N VAL A 26 50.30 -52.37 39.69
CA VAL A 26 51.07 -52.90 40.82
C VAL A 26 52.51 -53.19 40.36
N ARG A 27 53.51 -52.64 41.06
CA ARG A 27 54.94 -52.92 40.80
C ARG A 27 55.43 -54.00 41.77
N ARG A 28 55.73 -55.19 41.23
CA ARG A 28 56.32 -56.33 41.95
C ARG A 28 57.73 -55.99 42.44
N VAL A 29 57.97 -56.32 43.71
CA VAL A 29 59.26 -56.26 44.41
C VAL A 29 60.13 -57.43 43.95
N GLY A 30 61.27 -57.14 43.32
CA GLY A 30 62.33 -58.10 42.98
C GLY A 30 63.48 -58.03 43.97
N ARG A 31 63.90 -59.19 44.48
CA ARG A 31 64.94 -59.41 45.51
C ARG A 31 66.31 -58.83 45.14
N ARG A 32 67.01 -58.30 46.15
CA ARG A 32 68.43 -57.91 46.13
C ARG A 32 69.33 -59.16 46.06
N GLY A 33 70.22 -59.19 45.07
CA GLY A 33 71.41 -60.04 45.01
C GLY A 33 72.67 -59.18 45.20
N TYR A 34 73.68 -59.75 45.84
CA TYR A 34 74.89 -59.09 46.34
C TYR A 34 75.83 -58.59 45.24
N ALA A 35 76.65 -57.60 45.64
CA ALA A 35 77.60 -56.85 44.84
C ALA A 35 78.72 -57.68 44.19
N SER A 36 79.12 -57.25 43.01
CA SER A 36 80.46 -57.43 42.46
C SER A 36 80.95 -56.07 41.92
N GLU A 37 82.18 -55.73 42.27
CA GLU A 37 82.87 -54.47 41.99
C GLU A 37 83.03 -54.22 40.48
N GLU A 38 82.63 -53.05 39.99
CA GLU A 38 83.14 -52.46 38.75
C GLU A 38 83.44 -50.97 38.98
N GLU A 39 84.67 -50.60 38.65
CA GLU A 39 85.31 -49.31 38.87
C GLU A 39 84.48 -48.14 38.31
N GLY A 40 84.04 -47.24 39.20
CA GLY A 40 83.38 -46.00 38.82
C GLY A 40 84.34 -45.04 38.12
N LYS A 41 84.04 -44.66 36.87
CA LYS A 41 84.74 -43.59 36.15
C LYS A 41 84.82 -42.32 37.00
N SER A 42 86.03 -41.78 37.18
CA SER A 42 86.32 -40.54 37.91
C SER A 42 85.39 -39.39 37.49
N PHE A 43 84.97 -38.55 38.45
CA PHE A 43 84.10 -37.37 38.26
C PHE A 43 84.54 -36.49 37.08
N LYS A 44 85.87 -36.37 36.87
CA LYS A 44 86.44 -35.60 35.75
C LYS A 44 86.09 -36.23 34.39
N GLY A 45 86.12 -37.56 34.29
CA GLY A 45 85.72 -38.31 33.09
C GLY A 45 84.22 -38.20 32.80
N GLN A 46 83.38 -38.23 33.84
CA GLN A 46 81.93 -38.01 33.68
C GLN A 46 81.60 -36.59 33.20
N LEU A 47 82.35 -35.57 33.66
CA LEU A 47 82.20 -34.19 33.21
C LEU A 47 82.64 -34.00 31.74
N TYR A 48 83.75 -34.61 31.33
CA TYR A 48 84.19 -34.57 29.93
C TYR A 48 83.22 -35.31 29.00
N ASP A 49 82.73 -36.49 29.39
CA ASP A 49 81.72 -37.24 28.63
C ASP A 49 80.40 -36.44 28.51
N SER A 50 79.96 -35.77 29.59
CA SER A 50 78.79 -34.89 29.57
C SER A 50 79.00 -33.67 28.67
N THR A 51 80.19 -33.09 28.67
CA THR A 51 80.50 -31.91 27.85
C THR A 51 80.60 -32.29 26.37
N ALA A 52 81.20 -33.44 26.07
CA ALA A 52 81.25 -34.01 24.72
C ALA A 52 79.87 -34.36 24.18
N GLN A 53 79.00 -34.97 25.01
CA GLN A 53 77.60 -35.25 24.65
C GLN A 53 76.79 -33.97 24.41
N ARG A 54 77.01 -32.93 25.22
CA ARG A 54 76.35 -31.63 25.03
C ARG A 54 76.79 -30.96 23.73
N LEU A 55 78.09 -31.00 23.41
CA LEU A 55 78.62 -30.47 22.16
C LEU A 55 78.13 -31.26 20.93
N GLN A 56 77.97 -32.58 21.06
CA GLN A 56 77.36 -33.42 20.02
C GLN A 56 75.88 -33.10 19.80
N ARG A 57 75.11 -32.84 20.87
CA ARG A 57 73.72 -32.37 20.74
C ARG A 57 73.66 -30.99 20.08
N GLU A 58 74.50 -30.05 20.48
CA GLU A 58 74.52 -28.72 19.86
C GLU A 58 74.91 -28.78 18.38
N ARG A 59 75.86 -29.64 17.99
CA ARG A 59 76.18 -29.88 16.58
C ARG A 59 75.04 -30.57 15.82
N ALA A 60 74.37 -31.54 16.43
CA ALA A 60 73.21 -32.22 15.83
C ALA A 60 72.03 -31.25 15.65
N ASP A 61 71.80 -30.37 16.63
CA ASP A 61 70.79 -29.32 16.53
C ASP A 61 71.17 -28.29 15.46
N GLN A 62 72.44 -27.88 15.36
CA GLN A 62 72.91 -27.00 14.29
C GLN A 62 72.74 -27.62 12.90
N LEU A 63 73.04 -28.91 12.74
CA LEU A 63 72.82 -29.65 11.49
C LEU A 63 71.33 -29.76 11.18
N ARG A 64 70.50 -30.06 12.18
CA ARG A 64 69.04 -30.09 12.03
C ARG A 64 68.46 -28.73 11.65
N PHE A 65 68.94 -27.64 12.25
CA PHE A 65 68.55 -26.29 11.86
C PHE A 65 69.07 -25.91 10.47
N ALA A 66 70.24 -26.40 10.07
CA ALA A 66 70.77 -26.20 8.72
C ALA A 66 69.95 -26.98 7.68
N GLU A 67 69.53 -28.21 7.97
CA GLU A 67 68.64 -29.00 7.13
C GLU A 67 67.25 -28.35 7.02
N ILE A 68 66.67 -27.83 8.11
CA ILE A 68 65.40 -27.10 8.08
C ILE A 68 65.52 -25.83 7.21
N ARG A 69 66.63 -25.08 7.32
CA ARG A 69 66.87 -23.91 6.46
C ARG A 69 67.09 -24.27 5.00
N ALA A 70 67.79 -25.39 4.73
CA ALA A 70 67.98 -25.90 3.38
C ALA A 70 66.65 -26.38 2.77
N ALA A 71 65.81 -27.04 3.55
CA ALA A 71 64.47 -27.47 3.16
C ALA A 71 63.53 -26.27 2.91
N GLN A 72 63.61 -25.21 3.70
CA GLN A 72 62.88 -23.96 3.43
C GLN A 72 63.38 -23.21 2.18
N LYS A 73 64.67 -23.35 1.83
CA LYS A 73 65.23 -22.84 0.57
C LYS A 73 64.84 -23.68 -0.65
N SER A 74 64.59 -24.99 -0.49
CA SER A 74 64.21 -25.91 -1.57
C SER A 74 62.70 -26.03 -1.77
N SER A 75 61.88 -25.73 -0.75
CA SER A 75 60.46 -25.43 -0.93
C SER A 75 60.38 -24.07 -1.62
N GLY A 76 60.23 -24.06 -2.95
CA GLY A 76 60.03 -22.83 -3.72
C GLY A 76 59.01 -21.96 -3.03
N GLY A 77 59.47 -20.84 -2.45
CA GLY A 77 58.64 -19.97 -1.63
C GLY A 77 57.37 -19.65 -2.41
N SER A 78 56.22 -19.68 -1.72
CA SER A 78 54.94 -19.32 -2.32
C SER A 78 55.15 -18.07 -3.16
N PRO A 79 54.90 -18.12 -4.49
CA PRO A 79 55.36 -17.09 -5.39
C PRO A 79 54.99 -15.72 -4.84
N VAL A 80 55.98 -14.84 -4.67
CA VAL A 80 55.76 -13.50 -4.10
C VAL A 80 54.73 -12.73 -4.93
N TRP A 81 54.50 -13.12 -6.19
CA TRP A 81 53.44 -12.60 -7.07
C TRP A 81 52.01 -13.04 -6.71
N MET A 82 51.82 -14.13 -5.96
CA MET A 82 50.48 -14.57 -5.54
C MET A 82 49.85 -13.64 -4.51
N VAL A 83 50.64 -13.05 -3.61
CA VAL A 83 50.14 -12.10 -2.61
C VAL A 83 49.51 -10.85 -3.26
N PRO A 84 50.19 -10.13 -4.17
CA PRO A 84 49.57 -9.01 -4.87
C PRO A 84 48.43 -9.46 -5.79
N LEU A 85 48.48 -10.65 -6.38
CA LEU A 85 47.37 -11.19 -7.20
C LEU A 85 46.10 -11.43 -6.36
N VAL A 86 46.21 -12.07 -5.19
CA VAL A 86 45.08 -12.31 -4.28
C VAL A 86 44.53 -10.99 -3.75
N LEU A 87 45.39 -10.02 -3.45
CA LEU A 87 44.95 -8.68 -3.06
C LEU A 87 44.26 -7.93 -4.21
N LEU A 88 44.78 -8.01 -5.44
CA LEU A 88 44.18 -7.41 -6.63
C LEU A 88 42.84 -8.05 -6.99
N THR A 89 42.75 -9.37 -6.94
CA THR A 89 41.50 -10.10 -7.23
C THR A 89 40.45 -9.88 -6.14
N GLY A 90 40.85 -9.85 -4.87
CA GLY A 90 39.98 -9.48 -3.76
C GLY A 90 39.51 -8.01 -3.83
N ALA A 91 40.41 -7.08 -4.15
CA ALA A 91 40.08 -5.67 -4.33
C ALA A 91 39.18 -5.44 -5.55
N LEU A 92 39.46 -6.10 -6.68
CA LEU A 92 38.65 -6.03 -7.89
C LEU A 92 37.28 -6.67 -7.67
N GLY A 93 37.21 -7.82 -7.00
CA GLY A 93 35.96 -8.47 -6.62
C GLY A 93 35.14 -7.60 -5.66
N GLY A 94 35.78 -6.99 -4.66
CA GLY A 94 35.15 -6.04 -3.74
C GLY A 94 34.67 -4.77 -4.45
N TYR A 95 35.42 -4.26 -5.42
CA TYR A 95 35.04 -3.11 -6.24
C TYR A 95 33.84 -3.42 -7.15
N ILE A 96 33.85 -4.56 -7.83
CA ILE A 96 32.74 -5.00 -8.68
C ILE A 96 31.49 -5.26 -7.85
N ALA A 97 31.62 -5.95 -6.71
CA ALA A 97 30.52 -6.17 -5.78
C ALA A 97 30.01 -4.84 -5.18
N GLY A 98 30.90 -3.89 -4.90
CA GLY A 98 30.56 -2.54 -4.45
C GLY A 98 29.85 -1.70 -5.51
N GLN A 99 30.15 -1.89 -6.80
CA GLN A 99 29.40 -1.26 -7.90
C GLN A 99 28.04 -1.93 -8.16
N GLN A 100 27.88 -3.20 -7.81
CA GLN A 100 26.60 -3.90 -7.83
C GLN A 100 25.76 -3.64 -6.58
N ALA A 101 26.36 -3.11 -5.51
CA ALA A 101 25.60 -2.64 -4.36
C ALA A 101 24.70 -1.49 -4.82
N PRO A 102 23.40 -1.51 -4.48
CA PRO A 102 22.51 -0.43 -4.87
C PRO A 102 23.06 0.88 -4.31
N ALA A 103 23.29 1.86 -5.18
CA ALA A 103 23.75 3.18 -4.77
C ALA A 103 22.78 3.76 -3.73
N ASP A 104 23.30 4.49 -2.75
CA ASP A 104 22.45 5.25 -1.83
C ASP A 104 21.50 6.13 -2.66
N PRO A 105 20.19 6.14 -2.35
CA PRO A 105 19.24 6.92 -3.12
C PRO A 105 19.67 8.37 -3.10
N ALA A 106 19.81 8.97 -4.29
CA ALA A 106 20.26 10.34 -4.44
C ALA A 106 19.36 11.26 -3.58
N PRO A 107 19.93 12.19 -2.79
CA PRO A 107 19.18 13.01 -1.83
C PRO A 107 18.20 13.99 -2.50
N THR A 108 18.22 14.08 -3.83
CA THR A 108 17.30 14.86 -4.66
C THR A 108 16.63 13.92 -5.66
N SER A 109 15.50 13.32 -5.27
CA SER A 109 14.72 12.49 -6.18
C SER A 109 13.97 13.36 -7.19
N THR A 110 14.60 13.59 -8.34
CA THR A 110 14.00 14.13 -9.57
C THR A 110 14.21 13.17 -10.76
N LEU A 111 14.37 11.87 -10.47
CA LEU A 111 14.65 10.85 -11.50
C LEU A 111 13.53 10.87 -12.56
N PRO A 112 13.84 11.14 -13.84
CA PRO A 112 12.85 11.06 -14.89
C PRO A 112 12.24 9.66 -14.94
N LEU A 113 10.92 9.55 -15.18
CA LEU A 113 10.23 8.25 -15.24
C LEU A 113 10.89 7.29 -16.24
N ALA A 114 11.41 7.81 -17.36
CA ALA A 114 12.15 7.03 -18.35
C ALA A 114 13.44 6.38 -17.82
N ALA A 115 14.01 6.92 -16.74
CA ALA A 115 15.18 6.38 -16.07
C ALA A 115 14.83 5.49 -14.87
N ALA A 116 13.54 5.36 -14.52
CA ALA A 116 13.11 4.46 -13.46
C ALA A 116 13.06 3.01 -13.97
N HIS A 117 13.47 2.07 -13.12
CA HIS A 117 13.31 0.64 -13.43
C HIS A 117 11.84 0.24 -13.26
N PRO A 118 11.20 -0.29 -14.32
CA PRO A 118 9.81 -0.73 -14.20
C PRO A 118 9.70 -1.88 -13.18
N PRO A 119 8.59 -1.93 -12.41
CA PRO A 119 8.37 -3.02 -11.48
C PRO A 119 8.31 -4.36 -12.22
N LYS A 120 8.97 -5.38 -11.67
CA LYS A 120 8.92 -6.75 -12.19
C LYS A 120 7.86 -7.55 -11.46
N HIS A 121 6.72 -7.76 -12.10
CA HIS A 121 5.64 -8.60 -11.60
C HIS A 121 5.91 -10.09 -11.85
N ASN A 122 5.37 -10.96 -11.00
CA ASN A 122 5.41 -12.41 -11.17
C ASN A 122 3.98 -12.98 -11.28
N ILE A 123 3.49 -13.03 -12.51
CA ILE A 123 2.17 -13.56 -12.87
C ILE A 123 2.25 -14.99 -13.44
N ALA A 124 3.34 -15.72 -13.14
CA ALA A 124 3.44 -17.12 -13.57
C ALA A 124 2.30 -17.95 -12.95
N PRO A 125 1.66 -18.88 -13.69
CA PRO A 125 0.54 -19.67 -13.19
C PRO A 125 0.85 -20.37 -11.86
N THR A 126 2.04 -20.97 -11.73
CA THR A 126 2.47 -21.65 -10.50
C THR A 126 2.58 -20.71 -9.29
N ASN A 127 2.93 -19.43 -9.50
CA ASN A 127 2.97 -18.44 -8.43
C ASN A 127 1.57 -18.00 -8.00
N LEU A 128 0.66 -17.83 -8.97
CA LEU A 128 -0.73 -17.43 -8.73
C LEU A 128 -1.52 -18.56 -8.05
N GLU A 129 -1.36 -19.81 -8.49
CA GLU A 129 -1.95 -21.00 -7.86
C GLU A 129 -1.47 -21.20 -6.42
N ALA A 130 -0.16 -20.98 -6.17
CA ALA A 130 0.37 -21.02 -4.82
C ALA A 130 -0.20 -19.89 -3.94
N ALA A 131 -0.33 -18.67 -4.48
CA ALA A 131 -0.93 -17.55 -3.77
C ALA A 131 -2.42 -17.77 -3.48
N TRP A 132 -3.13 -18.44 -4.38
CA TRP A 132 -4.54 -18.78 -4.20
C TRP A 132 -4.79 -19.60 -2.94
N THR A 133 -3.90 -20.54 -2.63
CA THR A 133 -3.96 -21.33 -1.40
C THR A 133 -3.81 -20.43 -0.17
N ASP A 134 -2.85 -19.49 -0.20
CA ASP A 134 -2.66 -18.50 0.87
C ASP A 134 -3.92 -17.63 1.05
N PHE A 135 -4.54 -17.17 -0.05
CA PHE A 135 -5.76 -16.37 -0.01
C PHE A 135 -6.94 -17.14 0.58
N ARG A 136 -7.11 -18.42 0.20
CA ARG A 136 -8.17 -19.28 0.71
C ARG A 136 -8.07 -19.42 2.23
N ASP A 137 -6.86 -19.54 2.76
CA ASP A 137 -6.64 -19.67 4.20
C ASP A 137 -6.94 -18.34 4.94
N ILE A 138 -6.84 -17.18 4.26
CA ILE A 138 -7.15 -15.85 4.83
C ILE A 138 -8.64 -15.53 4.79
N VAL A 139 -9.30 -15.71 3.64
CA VAL A 139 -10.70 -15.26 3.44
C VAL A 139 -11.72 -16.41 3.38
N GLY A 140 -11.27 -17.66 3.28
CA GLY A 140 -12.13 -18.82 3.01
C GLY A 140 -12.42 -19.00 1.53
N GLN A 141 -12.65 -20.26 1.12
CA GLN A 141 -12.91 -20.65 -0.27
C GLN A 141 -14.05 -19.86 -0.92
N ASP A 142 -15.16 -19.70 -0.21
CA ASP A 142 -16.39 -19.09 -0.73
C ASP A 142 -16.22 -17.60 -1.08
N ASN A 143 -15.10 -16.99 -0.67
CA ASN A 143 -14.81 -15.57 -0.87
C ASN A 143 -13.73 -15.34 -1.92
N ILE A 144 -13.43 -16.36 -2.73
CA ILE A 144 -12.53 -16.28 -3.89
C ILE A 144 -13.26 -16.83 -5.11
N SER A 145 -13.25 -16.06 -6.18
CA SER A 145 -13.89 -16.43 -7.44
C SER A 145 -12.90 -16.49 -8.58
N THR A 146 -13.02 -17.53 -9.39
CA THR A 146 -12.31 -17.73 -10.66
C THR A 146 -13.30 -17.91 -11.81
N GLU A 147 -14.58 -17.60 -11.59
CA GLU A 147 -15.64 -17.74 -12.58
C GLU A 147 -15.48 -16.70 -13.70
N ALA A 148 -15.60 -17.13 -14.95
CA ALA A 148 -15.33 -16.27 -16.11
C ALA A 148 -16.17 -14.97 -16.12
N SER A 149 -17.44 -15.05 -15.70
CA SER A 149 -18.34 -13.90 -15.61
C SER A 149 -17.88 -12.88 -14.56
N ASP A 150 -17.44 -13.36 -13.40
CA ASP A 150 -16.99 -12.51 -12.30
C ASP A 150 -15.64 -11.85 -12.62
N LEU A 151 -14.73 -12.62 -13.21
CA LEU A 151 -13.47 -12.06 -13.71
C LEU A 151 -13.73 -10.99 -14.78
N SER A 152 -14.66 -11.22 -15.72
CA SER A 152 -15.00 -10.25 -16.76
C SER A 152 -15.60 -8.96 -16.20
N SER A 153 -16.51 -9.03 -15.23
CA SER A 153 -17.14 -7.83 -14.63
C SER A 153 -16.19 -7.00 -13.78
N HIS A 154 -15.07 -7.59 -13.34
CA HIS A 154 -14.01 -6.93 -12.55
C HIS A 154 -12.79 -6.55 -13.40
N SER A 155 -12.88 -6.65 -14.73
CA SER A 155 -11.77 -6.36 -15.65
C SER A 155 -11.87 -5.01 -16.35
N GLY A 156 -13.02 -4.33 -16.24
CA GLY A 156 -13.27 -3.04 -16.87
C GLY A 156 -14.75 -2.81 -17.12
N SER A 157 -15.06 -1.74 -17.85
CA SER A 157 -16.42 -1.37 -18.23
C SER A 157 -16.47 -1.01 -19.72
N GLU A 158 -17.51 -1.43 -20.42
CA GLU A 158 -17.77 -1.03 -21.81
C GLU A 158 -18.05 0.48 -21.94
N TRP A 159 -18.43 1.13 -20.83
CA TRP A 159 -18.65 2.57 -20.75
C TRP A 159 -17.36 3.37 -20.57
N SER A 160 -16.22 2.69 -20.41
CA SER A 160 -14.95 3.37 -20.21
C SER A 160 -14.40 3.96 -21.52
N SER A 161 -13.85 5.18 -21.42
CA SER A 161 -13.04 5.79 -22.49
C SER A 161 -11.75 5.01 -22.78
N TYR A 162 -11.34 4.12 -21.86
CA TYR A 162 -10.19 3.23 -21.96
C TYR A 162 -10.64 1.79 -21.74
N PRO A 163 -11.28 1.16 -22.75
CA PRO A 163 -11.78 -0.20 -22.61
C PRO A 163 -10.63 -1.18 -22.39
N ALA A 164 -10.89 -2.20 -21.57
CA ALA A 164 -9.94 -3.27 -21.31
C ALA A 164 -9.57 -4.00 -22.61
N HIS A 165 -8.30 -4.36 -22.77
CA HIS A 165 -7.84 -5.13 -23.91
C HIS A 165 -8.08 -6.63 -23.70
N PRO A 166 -8.12 -7.43 -24.79
CA PRO A 166 -8.15 -8.88 -24.66
C PRO A 166 -6.99 -9.40 -23.79
N GLY A 167 -7.32 -10.02 -22.65
CA GLY A 167 -6.36 -10.54 -21.68
C GLY A 167 -6.12 -9.66 -20.44
N ASP A 168 -6.69 -8.46 -20.37
CA ASP A 168 -6.64 -7.59 -19.19
C ASP A 168 -7.58 -8.09 -18.08
N GLN A 169 -7.29 -9.27 -17.53
CA GLN A 169 -8.15 -9.98 -16.59
C GLN A 169 -7.36 -10.43 -15.35
N PRO A 170 -7.94 -10.31 -14.14
CA PRO A 170 -7.30 -10.87 -12.96
C PRO A 170 -7.37 -12.40 -12.99
N PHE A 171 -6.46 -13.06 -12.26
CA PHE A 171 -6.48 -14.50 -12.03
C PHE A 171 -7.65 -14.93 -11.14
N CYS A 172 -7.95 -14.14 -10.11
CA CYS A 172 -9.10 -14.34 -9.24
C CYS A 172 -9.60 -13.00 -8.66
N VAL A 173 -10.86 -13.01 -8.23
CA VAL A 173 -11.47 -11.94 -7.39
C VAL A 173 -11.48 -12.41 -5.95
N ILE A 174 -10.96 -11.60 -5.03
CA ILE A 174 -10.85 -11.90 -3.60
C ILE A 174 -11.72 -10.92 -2.82
N ARG A 175 -12.60 -11.42 -1.95
CA ARG A 175 -13.57 -10.61 -1.19
C ARG A 175 -13.27 -10.61 0.32
N PRO A 176 -12.36 -9.76 0.82
CA PRO A 176 -12.10 -9.64 2.25
C PRO A 176 -13.26 -8.95 2.98
N ALA A 177 -13.42 -9.25 4.28
CA ALA A 177 -14.44 -8.67 5.15
C ALA A 177 -13.88 -7.70 6.21
N SER A 178 -12.56 -7.50 6.25
CA SER A 178 -11.88 -6.69 7.26
C SER A 178 -10.57 -6.10 6.75
N THR A 179 -10.12 -5.02 7.41
CA THR A 179 -8.83 -4.38 7.15
C THR A 179 -7.67 -5.35 7.34
N GLU A 180 -7.76 -6.24 8.33
CA GLU A 180 -6.77 -7.25 8.63
C GLU A 180 -6.65 -8.28 7.50
N GLN A 181 -7.76 -8.76 6.94
CA GLN A 181 -7.72 -9.66 5.78
C GLN A 181 -7.10 -8.97 4.55
N VAL A 182 -7.43 -7.70 4.31
CA VAL A 182 -6.80 -6.91 3.23
C VAL A 182 -5.28 -6.82 3.46
N SER A 183 -4.83 -6.55 4.69
CA SER A 183 -3.41 -6.53 5.07
C SER A 183 -2.69 -7.86 4.79
N GLU A 184 -3.29 -8.99 5.19
CA GLU A 184 -2.70 -10.31 4.96
C GLU A 184 -2.63 -10.67 3.47
N ILE A 185 -3.67 -10.34 2.68
CA ILE A 185 -3.65 -10.52 1.21
C ILE A 185 -2.51 -9.69 0.60
N MET A 186 -2.38 -8.42 0.99
CA MET A 186 -1.34 -7.54 0.47
C MET A 186 0.07 -8.03 0.83
N LYS A 187 0.28 -8.61 2.02
CA LYS A 187 1.58 -9.25 2.38
C LYS A 187 1.92 -10.42 1.46
N VAL A 188 0.95 -11.26 1.11
CA VAL A 188 1.14 -12.35 0.15
C VAL A 188 1.50 -11.79 -1.22
N CYS A 189 0.72 -10.83 -1.73
CA CYS A 189 0.97 -10.22 -3.03
C CYS A 189 2.33 -9.51 -3.09
N HIS A 190 2.72 -8.80 -2.03
CA HIS A 190 4.01 -8.13 -1.92
C HIS A 190 5.17 -9.12 -2.05
N ARG A 191 5.17 -10.17 -1.22
CA ARG A 191 6.22 -11.20 -1.21
C ARG A 191 6.33 -11.91 -2.55
N ARG A 192 5.18 -12.15 -3.21
CA ARG A 192 5.08 -12.87 -4.48
C ARG A 192 5.16 -11.97 -5.71
N ARG A 193 5.26 -10.64 -5.55
CA ARG A 193 5.25 -9.62 -6.62
C ARG A 193 4.03 -9.72 -7.55
N ILE A 194 2.87 -10.00 -6.97
CA ILE A 194 1.58 -10.10 -7.68
C ILE A 194 0.95 -8.70 -7.74
N PRO A 195 0.57 -8.18 -8.92
CA PRO A 195 -0.14 -6.92 -9.04
C PRO A 195 -1.57 -7.07 -8.48
N VAL A 196 -2.10 -5.97 -7.93
CA VAL A 196 -3.41 -5.93 -7.26
C VAL A 196 -4.22 -4.78 -7.82
N THR A 197 -5.47 -5.06 -8.20
CA THR A 197 -6.44 -4.06 -8.65
C THR A 197 -7.59 -3.99 -7.65
N PRO A 198 -7.81 -2.86 -6.95
CA PRO A 198 -8.96 -2.73 -6.07
C PRO A 198 -10.25 -2.50 -6.86
N TYR A 199 -11.34 -3.04 -6.33
CA TYR A 199 -12.68 -2.91 -6.88
C TYR A 199 -13.68 -2.57 -5.78
N SER A 200 -14.58 -1.65 -6.10
CA SER A 200 -15.63 -1.17 -5.20
C SER A 200 -16.93 -1.04 -6.01
N GLY A 201 -17.38 0.16 -6.37
CA GLY A 201 -18.61 0.32 -7.17
C GLY A 201 -18.49 -0.06 -8.65
N GLY A 202 -17.27 -0.19 -9.21
CA GLY A 202 -17.07 -0.55 -10.63
C GLY A 202 -17.56 0.49 -11.65
N THR A 203 -17.81 1.74 -11.23
CA THR A 203 -18.47 2.77 -12.05
C THR A 203 -17.53 3.77 -12.74
N SER A 204 -16.20 3.60 -12.66
CA SER A 204 -15.24 4.51 -13.29
C SER A 204 -15.30 4.45 -14.82
N LEU A 205 -15.16 5.62 -15.45
CA LEU A 205 -15.16 5.76 -16.91
C LEU A 205 -13.73 5.83 -17.48
N GLU A 206 -12.71 5.93 -16.63
CA GLU A 206 -11.31 6.14 -17.00
C GLU A 206 -10.47 4.85 -16.96
N GLY A 207 -11.09 3.71 -16.63
CA GLY A 207 -10.43 2.41 -16.63
C GLY A 207 -9.61 2.11 -15.38
N HIS A 208 -9.81 2.84 -14.27
CA HIS A 208 -9.01 2.69 -13.05
C HIS A 208 -9.01 1.28 -12.43
N PHE A 209 -10.04 0.47 -12.70
CA PHE A 209 -10.16 -0.90 -12.19
C PHE A 209 -9.87 -1.96 -13.27
N ALA A 210 -9.31 -1.57 -14.42
CA ALA A 210 -8.91 -2.52 -15.44
C ALA A 210 -7.63 -3.26 -15.02
N SER A 211 -7.62 -4.60 -15.15
CA SER A 211 -6.51 -5.45 -14.72
C SER A 211 -5.40 -5.57 -15.77
N THR A 212 -4.84 -4.42 -16.19
CA THR A 212 -3.84 -4.28 -17.28
C THR A 212 -2.49 -4.98 -17.05
N ARG A 213 -2.31 -5.61 -15.88
CA ARG A 213 -1.11 -6.35 -15.47
C ARG A 213 -1.43 -7.77 -15.00
N GLY A 214 -2.66 -8.26 -15.23
CA GLY A 214 -3.16 -9.49 -14.62
C GLY A 214 -3.17 -9.39 -13.10
N GLY A 215 -2.72 -10.45 -12.42
CA GLY A 215 -2.63 -10.47 -10.96
C GLY A 215 -3.95 -10.81 -10.31
N VAL A 216 -4.37 -10.07 -9.28
CA VAL A 216 -5.63 -10.34 -8.55
C VAL A 216 -6.46 -9.08 -8.37
N CYS A 217 -7.78 -9.26 -8.29
CA CYS A 217 -8.70 -8.19 -7.94
C CYS A 217 -9.13 -8.32 -6.48
N ILE A 218 -9.10 -7.21 -5.73
CA ILE A 218 -9.66 -7.14 -4.38
C ILE A 218 -11.00 -6.41 -4.45
N ASP A 219 -12.09 -7.17 -4.30
CA ASP A 219 -13.44 -6.64 -4.27
C ASP A 219 -13.88 -6.38 -2.82
N PHE A 220 -14.15 -5.12 -2.51
CA PHE A 220 -14.57 -4.68 -1.19
C PHE A 220 -16.03 -4.97 -0.84
N SER A 221 -16.80 -5.67 -1.68
CA SER A 221 -18.26 -5.90 -1.52
C SER A 221 -18.70 -6.45 -0.15
N ARG A 222 -17.82 -7.10 0.61
CA ARG A 222 -18.09 -7.57 2.00
C ARG A 222 -17.73 -6.56 3.10
N MET A 223 -17.29 -5.37 2.72
CA MET A 223 -16.94 -4.24 3.59
C MET A 223 -17.89 -3.07 3.32
N ASP A 224 -19.17 -3.26 3.61
CA ASP A 224 -20.31 -2.41 3.24
C ASP A 224 -21.00 -1.74 4.45
N LYS A 225 -20.34 -1.71 5.61
CA LYS A 225 -20.96 -1.25 6.87
C LYS A 225 -20.71 0.21 7.18
N ILE A 226 -21.73 0.87 7.73
CA ILE A 226 -21.58 2.07 8.54
C ILE A 226 -21.10 1.62 9.93
N LEU A 227 -19.87 1.97 10.29
CA LEU A 227 -19.25 1.55 11.54
C LEU A 227 -19.66 2.44 12.71
N LYS A 228 -19.83 3.75 12.46
CA LYS A 228 -20.22 4.71 13.50
C LYS A 228 -20.77 6.01 12.91
N LEU A 229 -21.90 6.48 13.42
CA LEU A 229 -22.42 7.83 13.17
C LEU A 229 -22.26 8.70 14.42
N ASN A 230 -21.50 9.80 14.32
CA ASN A 230 -21.35 10.81 15.36
C ASN A 230 -22.19 12.05 14.98
N LYS A 231 -23.51 11.94 15.10
CA LYS A 231 -24.46 12.96 14.63
C LYS A 231 -24.19 14.37 15.18
N ASP A 232 -23.83 14.48 16.46
CA ASP A 232 -23.59 15.76 17.12
C ASP A 232 -22.27 16.42 16.68
N ASP A 233 -21.32 15.62 16.18
CA ASP A 233 -20.02 16.07 15.64
C ASP A 233 -20.02 16.23 14.11
N LEU A 234 -21.12 15.83 13.47
CA LEU A 234 -21.31 15.87 12.02
C LEU A 234 -20.23 15.08 11.26
N ASP A 235 -19.93 13.87 11.73
CA ASP A 235 -19.05 12.91 11.04
C ASP A 235 -19.57 11.46 11.13
N ILE A 236 -19.12 10.64 10.19
CA ILE A 236 -19.48 9.22 10.07
C ILE A 236 -18.25 8.40 9.70
N VAL A 237 -18.16 7.17 10.20
CA VAL A 237 -17.12 6.18 9.88
C VAL A 237 -17.76 5.05 9.09
N VAL A 238 -17.24 4.78 7.90
CA VAL A 238 -17.82 3.84 6.93
C VAL A 238 -16.76 2.97 6.27
N GLN A 239 -17.17 1.79 5.81
CA GLN A 239 -16.35 0.89 5.01
C GLN A 239 -16.44 1.20 3.50
N PRO A 240 -15.47 0.76 2.67
CA PRO A 240 -15.34 1.19 1.28
C PRO A 240 -16.50 0.82 0.35
N ALA A 241 -17.25 -0.25 0.60
CA ALA A 241 -18.38 -0.65 -0.25
C ALA A 241 -19.72 -0.03 0.16
N VAL A 242 -19.72 0.94 1.09
CA VAL A 242 -20.92 1.74 1.34
C VAL A 242 -21.22 2.59 0.11
N GLY A 243 -22.42 2.45 -0.46
CA GLY A 243 -22.92 3.30 -1.54
C GLY A 243 -23.31 4.69 -1.03
N TRP A 244 -23.03 5.75 -1.80
CA TRP A 244 -23.34 7.11 -1.34
C TRP A 244 -24.85 7.38 -1.26
N GLU A 245 -25.63 6.71 -2.11
CA GLU A 245 -27.10 6.81 -2.15
C GLU A 245 -27.71 6.23 -0.87
N SER A 246 -27.38 4.98 -0.54
CA SER A 246 -27.86 4.33 0.70
C SER A 246 -27.35 5.00 1.96
N LEU A 247 -26.12 5.54 1.93
CA LEU A 247 -25.61 6.37 3.02
C LEU A 247 -26.49 7.60 3.26
N ASN A 248 -26.94 8.26 2.20
CA ASN A 248 -27.80 9.45 2.31
C ASN A 248 -29.24 9.11 2.71
N GLU A 249 -29.74 7.93 2.36
CA GLU A 249 -31.01 7.41 2.88
C GLU A 249 -30.95 7.24 4.41
N GLU A 250 -29.91 6.57 4.93
CA GLU A 250 -29.70 6.39 6.37
C GLU A 250 -29.53 7.74 7.11
N LEU A 251 -28.74 8.66 6.55
CA LEU A 251 -28.49 9.97 7.16
C LEU A 251 -29.74 10.86 7.21
N ALA A 252 -30.71 10.63 6.32
CA ALA A 252 -31.91 11.45 6.23
C ALA A 252 -32.77 11.38 7.50
N ASP A 253 -32.81 10.23 8.18
CA ASP A 253 -33.52 10.03 9.45
C ASP A 253 -32.97 10.89 10.59
N HIS A 254 -31.74 11.38 10.42
CA HIS A 254 -31.06 12.27 11.35
C HIS A 254 -31.01 13.73 10.89
N ASN A 255 -31.73 14.08 9.80
CA ASN A 255 -31.66 15.39 9.15
C ASN A 255 -30.24 15.74 8.67
N LEU A 256 -29.45 14.72 8.31
CA LEU A 256 -28.09 14.86 7.80
C LEU A 256 -28.01 14.36 6.35
N PHE A 257 -26.92 14.72 5.67
CA PHE A 257 -26.52 14.14 4.39
C PHE A 257 -25.01 14.30 4.14
N PHE A 258 -24.50 13.45 3.27
CA PHE A 258 -23.19 13.47 2.66
C PHE A 258 -23.29 14.10 1.26
N PRO A 259 -22.70 15.30 1.02
CA PRO A 259 -23.00 16.06 -0.19
C PRO A 259 -22.44 15.57 -1.53
N PRO A 260 -21.24 14.96 -1.61
CA PRO A 260 -20.74 14.43 -2.87
C PRO A 260 -21.74 13.46 -3.50
N ASP A 261 -22.10 13.74 -4.76
CA ASP A 261 -23.16 13.05 -5.52
C ASP A 261 -22.66 12.68 -6.93
N PRO A 262 -21.66 11.79 -7.05
CA PRO A 262 -21.25 11.25 -8.34
C PRO A 262 -22.39 10.39 -8.95
N GLY A 263 -22.13 9.82 -10.14
CA GLY A 263 -23.09 8.93 -10.80
C GLY A 263 -23.57 7.78 -9.88
N PRO A 264 -24.79 7.26 -10.12
CA PRO A 264 -25.37 6.16 -9.34
C PRO A 264 -24.45 4.92 -9.27
N GLY A 265 -24.54 4.19 -8.16
CA GLY A 265 -23.74 2.98 -7.92
C GLY A 265 -22.30 3.24 -7.45
N ALA A 266 -21.86 4.49 -7.37
CA ALA A 266 -20.56 4.81 -6.77
C ALA A 266 -20.54 4.50 -5.26
N MET A 267 -19.41 3.96 -4.80
CA MET A 267 -19.18 3.58 -3.40
C MET A 267 -18.00 4.34 -2.82
N ILE A 268 -17.98 4.52 -1.50
CA ILE A 268 -17.03 5.40 -0.79
C ILE A 268 -15.57 5.11 -1.15
N GLY A 269 -15.17 3.83 -1.25
CA GLY A 269 -13.81 3.44 -1.61
C GLY A 269 -13.40 3.96 -2.98
N GLY A 270 -14.26 3.77 -3.99
CA GLY A 270 -14.08 4.30 -5.33
C GLY A 270 -14.10 5.84 -5.35
N MET A 271 -15.00 6.47 -4.60
CA MET A 271 -15.08 7.94 -4.49
C MET A 271 -13.80 8.54 -3.92
N VAL A 272 -13.24 7.93 -2.86
CA VAL A 272 -11.92 8.31 -2.32
C VAL A 272 -10.84 8.07 -3.37
N GLY A 273 -10.81 6.89 -3.98
CA GLY A 273 -9.82 6.50 -4.97
C GLY A 273 -9.73 7.49 -6.14
N THR A 274 -10.86 7.95 -6.66
CA THR A 274 -10.89 8.89 -7.81
C THR A 274 -10.94 10.36 -7.41
N GLY A 275 -11.08 10.67 -6.11
CA GLY A 275 -11.29 12.04 -5.66
C GLY A 275 -12.54 12.68 -6.25
N CYS A 276 -13.62 11.89 -6.37
CA CYS A 276 -14.76 12.20 -7.22
C CYS A 276 -15.41 13.57 -6.93
N SER A 277 -16.04 14.12 -7.97
CA SER A 277 -16.92 15.28 -7.88
C SER A 277 -18.40 14.83 -7.86
N GLY A 278 -19.27 15.58 -8.53
CA GLY A 278 -20.71 15.44 -8.53
C GLY A 278 -21.37 16.79 -8.86
N THR A 279 -22.67 16.81 -9.10
CA THR A 279 -23.39 18.06 -9.43
C THR A 279 -23.37 19.06 -8.26
N ASN A 280 -23.33 18.57 -7.02
CA ASN A 280 -23.25 19.38 -5.81
C ASN A 280 -21.84 19.94 -5.55
N ALA A 281 -20.82 19.53 -6.32
CA ALA A 281 -19.43 19.93 -6.07
C ALA A 281 -19.24 21.45 -6.17
N TYR A 282 -20.03 22.15 -6.98
CA TYR A 282 -20.01 23.61 -7.06
C TYR A 282 -20.24 24.26 -5.68
N ARG A 283 -21.22 23.75 -4.91
CA ARG A 283 -21.58 24.31 -3.61
C ARG A 283 -20.78 23.73 -2.45
N TYR A 284 -20.46 22.45 -2.52
CA TYR A 284 -19.96 21.68 -1.38
C TYR A 284 -18.50 21.22 -1.53
N GLY A 285 -17.87 21.36 -2.69
CA GLY A 285 -16.55 20.81 -2.97
C GLY A 285 -16.59 19.33 -3.34
N THR A 286 -15.41 18.72 -3.51
CA THR A 286 -15.27 17.33 -4.00
C THR A 286 -14.96 16.38 -2.84
N MET A 287 -14.78 15.08 -3.13
CA MET A 287 -14.47 14.08 -2.11
C MET A 287 -13.33 14.49 -1.17
N LYS A 288 -12.29 15.17 -1.70
CA LYS A 288 -11.16 15.67 -0.90
C LYS A 288 -11.56 16.58 0.25
N ASP A 289 -12.65 17.33 0.06
CA ASP A 289 -13.14 18.27 1.03
C ASP A 289 -13.95 17.56 2.11
N TRP A 290 -14.45 16.35 1.87
CA TRP A 290 -15.37 15.65 2.76
C TRP A 290 -14.76 14.49 3.56
N VAL A 291 -13.51 14.11 3.28
CA VAL A 291 -12.78 13.09 4.05
C VAL A 291 -11.98 13.73 5.19
N LEU A 292 -12.17 13.24 6.42
CA LEU A 292 -11.38 13.63 7.59
C LEU A 292 -10.14 12.76 7.78
N SER A 293 -10.31 11.45 7.66
CA SER A 293 -9.27 10.45 7.92
C SER A 293 -9.55 9.16 7.15
N LEU A 294 -8.50 8.43 6.81
CA LEU A 294 -8.58 7.14 6.14
C LEU A 294 -7.77 6.10 6.92
N THR A 295 -8.26 4.87 6.93
CA THR A 295 -7.44 3.68 7.21
C THR A 295 -7.09 3.04 5.86
N VAL A 296 -5.80 2.89 5.60
CA VAL A 296 -5.26 2.45 4.31
C VAL A 296 -4.32 1.27 4.54
N VAL A 297 -4.41 0.25 3.69
CA VAL A 297 -3.46 -0.86 3.62
C VAL A 297 -2.48 -0.58 2.48
N LEU A 298 -1.19 -0.48 2.80
CA LEU A 298 -0.14 -0.22 1.82
C LEU A 298 0.26 -1.48 1.04
N ALA A 299 1.11 -1.32 0.02
CA ALA A 299 1.54 -2.39 -0.87
C ALA A 299 2.27 -3.55 -0.16
N ASP A 300 2.89 -3.32 1.00
CA ASP A 300 3.54 -4.33 1.85
C ASP A 300 2.58 -4.94 2.90
N GLY A 301 1.33 -4.48 2.93
CA GLY A 301 0.31 -4.84 3.91
C GLY A 301 0.35 -4.02 5.20
N THR A 302 1.21 -3.01 5.33
CA THR A 302 1.19 -2.12 6.48
C THR A 302 -0.14 -1.36 6.55
N ILE A 303 -0.78 -1.35 7.72
CA ILE A 303 -2.01 -0.59 7.96
C ILE A 303 -1.63 0.80 8.51
N VAL A 304 -2.09 1.85 7.82
CA VAL A 304 -1.85 3.24 8.20
C VAL A 304 -3.16 3.95 8.44
N LYS A 305 -3.25 4.70 9.55
CA LYS A 305 -4.30 5.69 9.78
C LYS A 305 -3.77 7.08 9.48
N THR A 306 -4.34 7.76 8.49
CA THR A 306 -3.75 9.00 7.95
C THR A 306 -3.86 10.18 8.92
N LYS A 307 -4.90 10.20 9.75
CA LYS A 307 -5.15 11.27 10.72
C LYS A 307 -6.01 10.80 11.89
N GLN A 308 -5.93 11.49 13.02
CA GLN A 308 -6.91 11.36 14.10
C GLN A 308 -8.24 12.03 13.74
N ARG A 309 -9.30 11.75 14.50
CA ARG A 309 -10.67 12.21 14.23
C ARG A 309 -10.90 13.74 14.14
N PRO A 310 -10.18 14.65 14.85
CA PRO A 310 -10.54 16.06 14.90
C PRO A 310 -10.71 16.71 13.52
N ARG A 311 -11.84 17.42 13.32
CA ARG A 311 -12.17 18.12 12.06
C ARG A 311 -11.06 19.07 11.62
N LYS A 312 -10.47 19.79 12.57
CA LYS A 312 -9.30 20.65 12.37
C LYS A 312 -8.10 20.05 13.11
N SER A 313 -7.00 19.87 12.39
CA SER A 313 -5.70 19.56 12.99
C SER A 313 -4.62 20.05 12.04
N SER A 314 -3.57 20.64 12.61
CA SER A 314 -2.33 21.06 11.94
C SER A 314 -1.12 20.29 12.48
N ALA A 315 -1.35 19.14 13.11
CA ALA A 315 -0.29 18.29 13.64
C ALA A 315 0.25 17.38 12.53
N GLY A 316 1.42 17.72 12.00
CA GLY A 316 2.10 16.93 10.97
C GLY A 316 1.53 17.11 9.55
N TYR A 317 1.91 16.21 8.65
CA TYR A 317 1.48 16.22 7.25
C TYR A 317 0.04 15.72 7.10
N ASP A 318 -0.72 16.31 6.18
CA ASP A 318 -2.04 15.82 5.80
C ASP A 318 -1.91 14.65 4.80
N LEU A 319 -1.55 13.48 5.33
CA LEU A 319 -1.40 12.26 4.52
C LEU A 319 -2.72 11.81 3.90
N THR A 320 -3.87 12.21 4.46
CA THR A 320 -5.18 11.87 3.93
C THR A 320 -5.31 12.30 2.47
N ARG A 321 -4.87 13.52 2.14
CA ARG A 321 -4.96 14.07 0.78
C ARG A 321 -4.09 13.36 -0.25
N VAL A 322 -3.05 12.66 0.19
CA VAL A 322 -2.18 11.90 -0.71
C VAL A 322 -2.91 10.68 -1.28
N PHE A 323 -3.82 10.07 -0.51
CA PHE A 323 -4.57 8.88 -0.94
C PHE A 323 -5.85 9.21 -1.71
N ILE A 324 -6.39 10.42 -1.55
CA ILE A 324 -7.59 10.84 -2.29
C ILE A 324 -7.20 11.16 -3.73
N GLY A 325 -7.84 10.51 -4.70
CA GLY A 325 -7.43 10.63 -6.11
C GLY A 325 -6.20 9.80 -6.47
N SER A 326 -5.76 8.89 -5.59
CA SER A 326 -4.60 8.02 -5.88
C SER A 326 -4.95 6.79 -6.73
N GLU A 327 -6.23 6.58 -7.04
CA GLU A 327 -6.73 5.49 -7.89
C GLU A 327 -6.32 4.09 -7.38
N GLY A 328 -6.09 3.95 -6.08
CA GLY A 328 -5.63 2.70 -5.46
C GLY A 328 -4.14 2.39 -5.68
N THR A 329 -3.40 3.27 -6.37
CA THR A 329 -1.97 3.05 -6.71
C THR A 329 -1.02 3.24 -5.53
N LEU A 330 -1.44 3.96 -4.49
CA LEU A 330 -0.66 4.20 -3.27
C LEU A 330 -1.06 3.30 -2.10
N GLY A 331 -2.25 2.69 -2.16
CA GLY A 331 -2.77 1.84 -1.11
C GLY A 331 -4.28 1.65 -1.20
N LEU A 332 -4.78 0.71 -0.39
CA LEU A 332 -6.15 0.25 -0.38
C LEU A 332 -6.92 0.85 0.80
N VAL A 333 -7.92 1.68 0.50
CA VAL A 333 -8.76 2.32 1.53
C VAL A 333 -9.76 1.30 2.09
N THR A 334 -9.71 1.09 3.41
CA THR A 334 -10.51 0.07 4.12
C THR A 334 -11.50 0.66 5.14
N GLU A 335 -11.30 1.92 5.53
CA GLU A 335 -12.22 2.70 6.35
C GLU A 335 -12.07 4.18 5.99
N ALA A 336 -13.17 4.91 5.91
CA ALA A 336 -13.19 6.36 5.75
C ALA A 336 -13.97 7.01 6.89
N THR A 337 -13.37 8.03 7.51
CA THR A 337 -14.09 8.98 8.36
C THR A 337 -14.48 10.18 7.50
N LEU A 338 -15.78 10.36 7.26
CA LEU A 338 -16.34 11.39 6.41
C LEU A 338 -17.03 12.47 7.24
N LYS A 339 -16.97 13.71 6.79
CA LYS A 339 -17.87 14.76 7.28
C LYS A 339 -19.27 14.51 6.74
N VAL A 340 -20.28 14.89 7.51
CA VAL A 340 -21.66 15.05 7.03
C VAL A 340 -22.13 16.47 7.36
N THR A 341 -23.28 16.87 6.84
CA THR A 341 -23.88 18.18 7.09
C THR A 341 -25.39 18.08 7.14
N VAL A 342 -26.06 19.12 7.63
CA VAL A 342 -27.52 19.17 7.72
C VAL A 342 -28.15 19.21 6.33
N LYS A 343 -29.21 18.42 6.13
CA LYS A 343 -29.98 18.40 4.88
C LYS A 343 -30.63 19.78 4.63
N PRO A 344 -30.57 20.33 3.41
CA PRO A 344 -31.27 21.57 3.10
C PRO A 344 -32.78 21.40 3.25
N GLN A 345 -33.45 22.41 3.83
CA GLN A 345 -34.90 22.37 4.09
C GLN A 345 -35.74 22.34 2.80
N ASN A 346 -35.27 23.04 1.78
CA ASN A 346 -35.92 23.12 0.49
C ASN A 346 -34.89 22.99 -0.63
N THR A 347 -35.30 22.28 -1.69
CA THR A 347 -34.58 22.19 -2.96
C THR A 347 -35.55 22.55 -4.08
N SER A 348 -35.08 23.28 -5.09
CA SER A 348 -35.86 23.60 -6.29
C SER A 348 -34.96 23.51 -7.51
N VAL A 349 -35.52 23.08 -8.64
CA VAL A 349 -34.79 23.04 -9.92
C VAL A 349 -35.47 23.95 -10.93
N ALA A 350 -34.68 24.73 -11.66
CA ALA A 350 -35.15 25.54 -12.78
C ALA A 350 -34.39 25.19 -14.06
N VAL A 351 -35.08 25.23 -15.20
CA VAL A 351 -34.56 24.89 -16.52
C VAL A 351 -34.74 26.08 -17.45
N CYS A 352 -33.65 26.49 -18.10
CA CYS A 352 -33.59 27.70 -18.91
C CYS A 352 -33.00 27.39 -20.29
N THR A 353 -33.75 27.64 -21.36
CA THR A 353 -33.25 27.47 -22.74
C THR A 353 -32.68 28.77 -23.30
N PHE A 354 -31.70 28.65 -24.19
CA PHE A 354 -30.99 29.76 -24.84
C PHE A 354 -30.89 29.55 -26.35
N SER A 355 -30.60 30.61 -27.11
CA SER A 355 -30.39 30.50 -28.57
C SER A 355 -29.00 29.99 -28.93
N SER A 356 -28.03 30.08 -28.01
CA SER A 356 -26.67 29.57 -28.21
C SER A 356 -26.00 29.19 -26.88
N VAL A 357 -25.00 28.31 -26.96
CA VAL A 357 -24.12 27.97 -25.82
C VAL A 357 -23.45 29.21 -25.23
N ARG A 358 -23.10 30.19 -26.09
CA ARG A 358 -22.49 31.46 -25.65
C ARG A 358 -23.42 32.27 -24.75
N GLU A 359 -24.70 32.36 -25.08
CA GLU A 359 -25.69 33.04 -24.25
C GLU A 359 -25.90 32.32 -22.90
N ALA A 360 -25.95 31.00 -22.92
CA ALA A 360 -26.03 30.19 -21.70
C ALA A 360 -24.79 30.43 -20.82
N ALA A 361 -23.58 30.34 -21.37
CA ALA A 361 -22.35 30.62 -20.64
C ALA A 361 -22.32 32.05 -20.06
N ASN A 362 -22.79 33.06 -20.80
CA ASN A 362 -22.92 34.43 -20.31
C ASN A 362 -23.88 34.54 -19.11
N ALA A 363 -24.95 33.74 -19.07
CA ALA A 363 -25.83 33.66 -17.90
C ALA A 363 -25.08 33.10 -16.68
N VAL A 364 -24.32 32.00 -16.87
CA VAL A 364 -23.49 31.41 -15.81
C VAL A 364 -22.48 32.43 -15.28
N PHE A 365 -21.75 33.14 -16.15
CA PHE A 365 -20.78 34.16 -15.73
C PHE A 365 -21.39 35.25 -14.86
N LYS A 366 -22.57 35.77 -15.23
CA LYS A 366 -23.26 36.78 -14.42
C LYS A 366 -23.72 36.21 -13.08
N VAL A 367 -24.31 35.02 -13.09
CA VAL A 367 -24.82 34.37 -11.88
C VAL A 367 -23.69 34.10 -10.88
N VAL A 368 -22.57 33.54 -11.35
CA VAL A 368 -21.39 33.30 -10.52
C VAL A 368 -20.72 34.61 -10.11
N GLY A 369 -20.60 35.57 -11.02
CA GLY A 369 -19.97 36.88 -10.76
C GLY A 369 -20.73 37.73 -9.73
N GLU A 370 -22.06 37.61 -9.69
CA GLU A 370 -22.91 38.25 -8.67
C GLU A 370 -22.83 37.51 -7.31
N GLY A 371 -22.18 36.34 -7.26
CA GLY A 371 -22.02 35.56 -6.03
C GLY A 371 -23.30 34.90 -5.54
N VAL A 372 -24.28 34.63 -6.42
CA VAL A 372 -25.54 33.99 -6.03
C VAL A 372 -25.28 32.57 -5.53
N PRO A 373 -25.66 32.21 -4.29
CA PRO A 373 -25.43 30.86 -3.78
C PRO A 373 -26.35 29.83 -4.45
N ILE A 374 -25.79 28.99 -5.31
CA ILE A 374 -26.52 27.93 -6.03
C ILE A 374 -25.93 26.57 -5.68
N ALA A 375 -26.75 25.53 -5.69
CA ALA A 375 -26.32 24.17 -5.37
C ALA A 375 -25.58 23.52 -6.55
N ALA A 376 -26.14 23.64 -7.76
CA ALA A 376 -25.57 23.13 -9.01
C ALA A 376 -26.02 23.98 -10.22
N ILE A 377 -25.18 24.03 -11.26
CA ILE A 377 -25.48 24.64 -12.55
C ILE A 377 -24.90 23.75 -13.65
N GLU A 378 -25.77 23.08 -14.42
CA GLU A 378 -25.35 22.17 -15.49
C GLU A 378 -25.78 22.72 -16.85
N LEU A 379 -24.88 22.64 -17.83
CA LEU A 379 -25.13 23.05 -19.21
C LEU A 379 -25.21 21.81 -20.09
N LEU A 380 -26.31 21.69 -20.84
CA LEU A 380 -26.44 20.75 -21.93
C LEU A 380 -26.64 21.50 -23.24
N ASP A 381 -25.94 21.09 -24.31
CA ASP A 381 -26.17 21.63 -25.65
C ASP A 381 -27.39 20.98 -26.34
N ASP A 382 -27.72 21.43 -27.55
CA ASP A 382 -28.84 20.90 -28.32
C ASP A 382 -28.68 19.42 -28.68
N VAL A 383 -27.46 18.94 -28.91
CA VAL A 383 -27.18 17.53 -29.20
C VAL A 383 -27.44 16.67 -27.97
N GLN A 384 -26.94 17.08 -26.81
CA GLN A 384 -27.19 16.38 -25.54
C GLN A 384 -28.68 16.38 -25.18
N MET A 385 -29.39 17.49 -25.41
CA MET A 385 -30.84 17.55 -25.21
C MET A 385 -31.60 16.62 -26.18
N ARG A 386 -31.15 16.48 -27.44
CA ARG A 386 -31.68 15.46 -28.36
C ARG A 386 -31.46 14.05 -27.83
N CYS A 387 -30.24 13.74 -27.36
CA CYS A 387 -29.96 12.44 -26.78
C CYS A 387 -30.86 12.10 -25.58
N ILE A 388 -31.20 13.09 -24.75
CA ILE A 388 -32.16 12.92 -23.64
C ILE A 388 -33.56 12.55 -24.18
N ASN A 389 -34.03 13.25 -25.22
CA ASN A 389 -35.32 12.96 -25.85
C ASN A 389 -35.34 11.55 -26.46
N ASP A 390 -34.29 11.18 -27.20
CA ASP A 390 -34.17 9.88 -27.86
C ASP A 390 -34.08 8.74 -26.86
N ALA A 391 -33.43 8.96 -25.71
CA ALA A 391 -33.35 7.97 -24.63
C ALA A 391 -34.71 7.68 -23.98
N GLY A 392 -35.68 8.60 -24.08
CA GLY A 392 -37.05 8.39 -23.58
C GLY A 392 -37.15 8.24 -22.06
N GLN A 393 -36.13 8.68 -21.31
CA GLN A 393 -36.06 8.51 -19.85
C GLN A 393 -36.75 9.63 -19.06
N THR A 394 -37.20 10.70 -19.72
CA THR A 394 -37.87 11.84 -19.09
C THR A 394 -39.39 11.79 -19.34
N SER A 395 -40.17 12.29 -18.37
CA SER A 395 -41.65 12.34 -18.46
C SER A 395 -42.19 13.34 -19.49
N ARG A 396 -41.30 14.13 -20.10
CA ARG A 396 -41.61 15.09 -21.17
C ARG A 396 -40.50 15.13 -22.20
N SER A 397 -40.85 15.55 -23.42
CA SER A 397 -39.89 15.94 -24.43
C SER A 397 -39.43 17.38 -24.18
N TRP A 398 -38.12 17.60 -24.29
CA TRP A 398 -37.47 18.87 -24.08
C TRP A 398 -37.17 19.54 -25.42
N LYS A 399 -37.09 20.87 -25.41
CA LYS A 399 -36.60 21.60 -26.56
C LYS A 399 -35.11 21.28 -26.77
N GLU A 400 -34.76 20.84 -27.97
CA GLU A 400 -33.37 20.64 -28.42
C GLU A 400 -32.70 22.00 -28.63
N ALA A 401 -32.22 22.59 -27.54
CA ALA A 401 -31.53 23.86 -27.52
C ALA A 401 -30.53 23.88 -26.36
N PRO A 402 -29.50 24.74 -26.41
CA PRO A 402 -28.63 24.97 -25.27
C PRO A 402 -29.44 25.31 -24.02
N THR A 403 -29.24 24.53 -22.96
CA THR A 403 -30.10 24.51 -21.77
C THR A 403 -29.27 24.51 -20.50
N LEU A 404 -29.61 25.40 -19.57
CA LEU A 404 -29.07 25.40 -18.21
C LEU A 404 -30.08 24.78 -17.23
N PHE A 405 -29.57 23.89 -16.38
CA PHE A 405 -30.28 23.36 -15.22
C PHE A 405 -29.69 23.98 -13.96
N PHE A 406 -30.51 24.70 -13.21
CA PHE A 406 -30.13 25.30 -11.94
C PHE A 406 -30.75 24.50 -10.80
N LYS A 407 -29.95 24.13 -9.80
CA LYS A 407 -30.42 23.55 -8.54
C LYS A 407 -30.23 24.56 -7.42
N PHE A 408 -31.30 24.91 -6.74
CA PHE A 408 -31.31 25.79 -5.56
C PHE A 408 -31.53 24.95 -4.31
N SER A 409 -30.84 25.28 -3.23
CA SER A 409 -31.03 24.60 -1.94
C SER A 409 -30.84 25.57 -0.78
N GLY A 410 -31.69 25.49 0.24
CA GLY A 410 -31.60 26.37 1.40
C GLY A 410 -32.90 26.44 2.18
N THR A 411 -33.14 27.57 2.82
CA THR A 411 -34.47 27.89 3.41
C THR A 411 -35.44 28.28 2.30
N ALA A 412 -36.74 28.14 2.54
CA ALA A 412 -37.78 28.54 1.59
C ALA A 412 -37.63 30.00 1.10
N THR A 413 -37.22 30.93 1.98
CA THR A 413 -37.01 32.33 1.63
C THR A 413 -35.78 32.52 0.74
N SER A 414 -34.64 31.93 1.12
CA SER A 414 -33.40 32.03 0.34
C SER A 414 -33.56 31.41 -1.05
N VAL A 415 -34.24 30.27 -1.16
CA VAL A 415 -34.49 29.64 -2.46
C VAL A 415 -35.33 30.56 -3.36
N LYS A 416 -36.41 31.16 -2.84
CA LYS A 416 -37.24 32.11 -3.60
C LYS A 416 -36.44 33.34 -4.06
N GLU A 417 -35.61 33.89 -3.18
CA GLU A 417 -34.75 35.03 -3.48
C GLU A 417 -33.73 34.70 -4.58
N HIS A 418 -33.00 33.59 -4.45
CA HIS A 418 -31.99 33.19 -5.42
C HIS A 418 -32.62 32.89 -6.79
N ILE A 419 -33.80 32.25 -6.82
CA ILE A 419 -34.56 32.02 -8.06
C ILE A 419 -34.87 33.35 -8.75
N ALA A 420 -35.36 34.36 -8.01
CA ALA A 420 -35.72 35.66 -8.59
C ALA A 420 -34.49 36.37 -9.20
N ILE A 421 -33.35 36.31 -8.50
CA ILE A 421 -32.09 36.89 -9.01
C ILE A 421 -31.63 36.15 -10.27
N VAL A 422 -31.55 34.81 -10.23
CA VAL A 422 -31.11 34.01 -11.37
C VAL A 422 -32.05 34.18 -12.57
N GLN A 423 -33.36 34.25 -12.37
CA GLN A 423 -34.31 34.49 -13.45
C GLN A 423 -34.07 35.84 -14.13
N LYS A 424 -33.82 36.91 -13.36
CA LYS A 424 -33.48 38.23 -13.90
C LYS A 424 -32.17 38.17 -14.70
N LEU A 425 -31.13 37.53 -14.16
CA LEU A 425 -29.83 37.41 -14.82
C LEU A 425 -29.92 36.57 -16.10
N ALA A 426 -30.58 35.43 -16.07
CA ALA A 426 -30.81 34.56 -17.23
C ALA A 426 -31.57 35.30 -18.34
N LYS A 427 -32.63 36.03 -17.98
CA LYS A 427 -33.39 36.87 -18.94
C LYS A 427 -32.49 37.94 -19.58
N SER A 428 -31.65 38.61 -18.77
CA SER A 428 -30.70 39.61 -19.27
C SER A 428 -29.61 39.03 -20.19
N SER A 429 -29.42 37.71 -20.16
CA SER A 429 -28.46 36.97 -20.98
C SER A 429 -29.11 36.25 -22.16
N GLY A 430 -30.38 36.52 -22.47
CA GLY A 430 -31.05 36.03 -23.68
C GLY A 430 -31.88 34.76 -23.50
N SER A 431 -32.07 34.28 -22.27
CA SER A 431 -32.89 33.09 -21.99
C SER A 431 -34.31 33.23 -22.54
N LYS A 432 -34.83 32.15 -23.13
CA LYS A 432 -36.16 32.09 -23.75
C LYS A 432 -37.22 31.56 -22.81
N THR A 433 -36.83 30.69 -21.88
CA THR A 433 -37.72 30.04 -20.92
C THR A 433 -37.10 30.04 -19.53
N PHE A 434 -37.94 29.99 -18.50
CA PHE A 434 -37.51 29.75 -17.13
C PHE A 434 -38.58 28.89 -16.47
N GLU A 435 -38.40 27.58 -16.55
CA GLU A 435 -39.39 26.60 -16.10
C GLU A 435 -38.93 25.94 -14.82
N PHE A 436 -39.83 25.76 -13.86
CA PHE A 436 -39.55 24.93 -12.70
C PHE A 436 -39.73 23.46 -13.08
N ALA A 437 -38.74 22.63 -12.72
CA ALA A 437 -38.97 21.19 -12.72
C ALA A 437 -39.94 20.90 -11.56
N LYS A 438 -41.13 20.39 -11.89
CA LYS A 438 -42.13 19.96 -10.90
C LYS A 438 -41.76 18.62 -10.32
#